data_AF-A0A7V4G1M5-F1
#
_entry.id   AF-A0A7V4G1M5-F1
#
_cell.length_a   1.000
_cell.length_b   1.000
_cell.length_c   1.000
_cell.angle_alpha   90.00
_cell.angle_beta   90.00
_cell.angle_gamma   90.00
#
_symmetry.space_group_name_H-M   'P 1'
#
loop_
_entity.id
_entity.type
_entity.pdbx_description
1 polymer ?
#
loop_
_entity_poly.entity_id
_entity_poly.type
_entity_poly.pdbx_seq_one_letter_code
_entity_poly.pdbx_strand_id
1 'polypeptide(L)' 'ESLVQGLVHISTLEDDFYHYDEQREQLVGKRTKRIIKIGDKLRVRVAKVDVFKRQIDFQVV' A
#
# COMPACT_ATOMS: atom_id res chain seq x y z
N GLU A 1 -3.44 -21.84 8.18
CA GLU A 1 -2.78 -20.73 7.47
C GLU A 1 -3.33 -19.43 8.06
N SER A 2 -2.48 -18.54 8.57
CA SER A 2 -2.95 -17.27 9.15
C SER A 2 -2.75 -16.17 8.11
N LEU A 3 -3.85 -15.65 7.57
CA LEU A 3 -3.84 -14.48 6.72
C LEU A 3 -3.86 -13.25 7.63
N VAL A 4 -2.76 -12.50 7.62
CA VAL A 4 -2.61 -11.28 8.40
C VAL A 4 -2.98 -10.09 7.51
N GLN A 5 -3.81 -9.19 8.04
CA GLN A 5 -4.20 -7.96 7.36
C GLN A 5 -3.44 -6.76 7.94
N GLY A 6 -3.29 -5.72 7.13
CA GLY A 6 -2.62 -4.48 7.52
C GLY A 6 -2.69 -3.44 6.42
N LEU A 7 -2.03 -2.32 6.64
CA LEU A 7 -2.17 -1.11 5.83
C LEU A 7 -0.81 -0.66 5.29
N VAL A 8 -0.77 -0.24 4.04
CA VAL A 8 0.36 0.53 3.49
C VAL A 8 -0.10 1.98 3.40
N HIS A 9 0.58 2.87 4.13
CA HIS A 9 0.27 4.29 4.03
C HIS A 9 0.85 4.85 2.73
N ILE A 10 0.06 5.61 1.96
CA ILE A 10 0.45 6.11 0.63
C ILE A 10 1.75 6.93 0.66
N SER A 11 2.02 7.65 1.76
CA SER A 11 3.25 8.44 1.92
C SER A 11 4.52 7.59 2.02
N THR A 12 4.39 6.27 2.19
CA THR A 12 5.53 5.34 2.24
C THR A 12 5.93 4.84 0.85
N LEU A 13 5.17 5.20 -0.19
CA LEU A 13 5.49 4.94 -1.59
C LEU A 13 6.48 6.02 -2.07
N GLU A 14 7.76 5.79 -1.83
CA GLU A 14 8.83 6.77 -2.11
C GLU A 14 9.25 6.81 -3.59
N ASP A 15 8.77 5.87 -4.41
CA ASP A 15 9.12 5.75 -5.82
C ASP A 15 8.43 6.78 -6.72
N ASP A 16 7.27 7.30 -6.31
CA ASP A 16 6.48 8.25 -7.08
C ASP A 16 5.48 9.06 -6.23
N PHE A 17 4.92 10.12 -6.81
CA PHE A 17 3.75 10.78 -6.26
C PHE A 17 2.48 10.11 -6.80
N TYR A 18 1.76 9.40 -5.92
CA TYR A 18 0.52 8.72 -6.27
C TYR A 18 -0.69 9.61 -6.07
N HIS A 19 -1.67 9.51 -6.96
CA HIS A 19 -3.01 10.08 -6.79
C HIS A 19 -4.06 8.98 -6.96
N TYR A 20 -5.20 9.14 -6.29
CA TYR A 20 -6.32 8.22 -6.39
C TYR A 20 -7.21 8.60 -7.56
N ASP A 21 -7.47 7.65 -8.45
CA ASP A 21 -8.41 7.73 -9.56
C ASP A 21 -9.72 7.05 -9.13
N GLU A 22 -10.69 7.86 -8.72
CA GLU A 22 -11.98 7.39 -8.18
C GLU A 22 -12.80 6.59 -9.18
N GLN A 23 -12.74 6.92 -10.49
CA GLN A 23 -13.52 6.23 -11.50
C GLN A 23 -13.06 4.78 -11.72
N ARG A 24 -11.78 4.51 -11.42
CA ARG A 24 -11.14 3.22 -11.64
C ARG A 24 -10.69 2.54 -10.35
N GLU A 25 -10.97 3.14 -9.20
CA GLU A 25 -10.61 2.67 -7.86
C GLU A 25 -9.14 2.24 -7.75
N GLN A 26 -8.22 3.10 -8.21
CA GLN A 26 -6.79 2.77 -8.30
C GLN A 26 -5.88 3.95 -7.93
N LEU A 27 -4.68 3.64 -7.44
CA LEU A 27 -3.61 4.61 -7.25
C LEU A 27 -2.74 4.67 -8.50
N VAL A 28 -2.49 5.87 -9.01
CA VAL A 28 -1.70 6.10 -10.22
C VAL A 28 -0.50 7.00 -9.91
N GLY A 29 0.70 6.51 -10.17
CA GLY A 29 1.95 7.26 -10.06
C GLY A 29 2.04 8.34 -11.15
N LYS A 30 2.34 9.58 -10.77
CA LYS A 30 2.40 10.70 -11.72
C LYS A 30 3.54 10.55 -12.73
N ARG A 31 4.74 10.16 -12.27
CA ARG A 31 5.97 10.07 -13.07
C ARG A 31 6.12 8.71 -13.76
N THR A 32 5.95 7.63 -13.00
CA THR A 32 6.18 6.25 -13.42
C THR A 32 4.97 5.64 -14.15
N LYS A 33 3.78 6.22 -13.99
CA LYS A 33 2.50 5.63 -14.41
C LYS A 33 2.24 4.25 -13.80
N ARG A 34 2.94 3.90 -12.73
CA ARG A 34 2.67 2.68 -11.95
C ARG A 34 1.25 2.75 -11.41
N ILE A 35 0.52 1.66 -11.57
CA ILE A 35 -0.85 1.50 -11.09
C ILE A 35 -0.83 0.49 -9.95
N ILE A 36 -1.50 0.83 -8.85
CA ILE A 36 -1.76 -0.08 -7.74
C ILE A 36 -3.27 -0.11 -7.53
N LYS A 37 -3.87 -1.28 -7.63
CA LYS A 37 -5.32 -1.47 -7.47
C LYS A 37 -5.66 -2.71 -6.65
N ILE A 38 -6.92 -2.82 -6.28
CA ILE A 38 -7.44 -3.99 -5.57
C ILE A 38 -7.20 -5.26 -6.42
N GLY A 39 -6.66 -6.30 -5.78
CA GLY A 39 -6.32 -7.58 -6.40
C GLY A 39 -4.87 -7.71 -6.87
N ASP A 40 -4.10 -6.62 -6.89
CA ASP A 40 -2.67 -6.67 -7.22
C ASP A 40 -1.86 -7.38 -6.12
N LYS A 41 -0.87 -8.16 -6.55
CA LYS A 41 0.10 -8.77 -5.64
C LYS A 41 1.28 -7.83 -5.46
N LEU A 42 1.51 -7.38 -4.23
CA LEU A 42 2.64 -6.53 -3.87
C LEU A 42 3.58 -7.26 -2.92
N ARG A 43 4.88 -7.03 -3.08
CA ARG A 43 5.87 -7.41 -2.07
C ARG A 43 5.93 -6.31 -1.02
N VAL A 44 5.77 -6.71 0.23
CA VAL A 44 5.76 -5.80 1.37
C VAL A 44 6.66 -6.34 2.48
N ARG A 45 7.12 -5.43 3.33
CA ARG A 45 7.78 -5.73 4.61
C ARG A 45 6.97 -5.16 5.76
N VAL A 46 7.03 -5.80 6.93
CA VAL A 46 6.44 -5.27 8.16
C VAL A 46 7.22 -4.03 8.57
N ALA A 47 6.56 -2.88 8.60
CA ALA A 47 7.15 -1.62 9.04
C ALA A 47 6.93 -1.38 10.53
N LYS A 48 5.72 -1.69 11.03
CA LYS A 48 5.37 -1.53 12.44
C LYS A 48 4.26 -2.49 12.85
N VAL A 49 4.29 -2.93 14.10
CA VAL A 49 3.20 -3.68 14.74
C VAL A 49 2.71 -2.88 15.95
N ASP A 50 1.44 -2.51 15.95
CA ASP A 50 0.76 -1.87 17.07
C ASP A 50 -0.25 -2.84 17.67
N VAL A 51 0.12 -3.46 18.79
CA VAL A 51 -0.70 -4.47 19.46
C VAL A 51 -1.95 -3.86 20.11
N PHE A 52 -1.86 -2.62 20.60
CA PHE A 52 -2.98 -1.93 21.23
C PHE A 52 -4.06 -1.60 20.19
N LYS A 53 -3.65 -1.12 19.01
CA LYS A 53 -4.57 -0.85 17.89
C LYS A 53 -4.92 -2.10 17.08
N ARG A 54 -4.26 -3.24 17.35
CA ARG A 54 -4.33 -4.46 16.55
C ARG A 54 -4.07 -4.18 15.05
N GLN A 55 -3.10 -3.33 14.77
CA GLN A 55 -2.79 -2.84 13.44
C GLN A 55 -1.36 -3.20 13.06
N ILE A 56 -1.18 -3.60 11.79
CA ILE A 56 0.13 -3.84 11.20
C ILE A 56 0.29 -2.88 10.04
N ASP A 57 1.36 -2.09 10.09
CA ASP A 57 1.74 -1.20 9.01
C ASP A 57 2.79 -1.89 8.15
N PHE A 58 2.59 -1.81 6.84
CA PHE A 58 3.45 -2.39 5.82
C PHE A 58 4.12 -1.29 4.99
N GLN A 59 5.27 -1.62 4.41
CA GLN A 59 5.92 -0.80 3.39
C GLN A 59 6.19 -1.65 2.15
N VAL A 60 5.96 -1.07 0.96
CA VAL A 60 6.27 -1.72 -0.32
C VAL A 60 7.79 -1.80 -0.49
N VAL A 61 8.27 -2.93 -1.04
CA VAL A 61 9.69 -3.21 -1.31
C VAL A 61 9.97 -3.08 -2.81
#